data_AF-A0A0B6ZUT1-F1
#
_entry.id   AF-A0A0B6ZUT1-F1
#
_cell.length_a   1.000
_cell.length_b   1.000
_cell.length_c   1.000
_cell.angle_alpha   90.00
_cell.angle_beta   90.00
_cell.angle_gamma   90.00
#
_symmetry.space_group_name_H-M   'P 1'
#
loop_
_entity.id
_entity.type
_entity.pdbx_description
1 polymer ?
#
loop_
_entity_poly.entity_id
_entity_poly.type
_entity_poly.pdbx_seq_one_letter_code
_entity_poly.pdbx_strand_id
1 'polypeptide(L)'
;LPIWPTLKNSYYLLLVRPTVYSLNQRSCETSVMGSLRPTDLDVYDAIQLSLTCLSGVDRKLIIPGQKFQEVLKGTGSVAFEGSDVETDSYIFDARSSVGTVRVDPESLRPLPWLTPDGYQVGGALCEVVSPSGKPENEVSPRSVALKQVKRLKEKFGLTIKSAIEAEFMIYEMDGTTPFNNKTQEAYGRFDNMAGKEDNLLDTCYRLEKAGLQLETFMSEFAAGQFEITFRPEEGISSADSIMIMKDGLRVCLGKHNLIPTFMACPNEHGHANGFHLNHSLWSVNNANEFLDLNDAIQLSDIARHWIAGLVLHAPALTALFCPTLNCYIRLIDEMTPKTATWAEENRSCFLRLKTERSNIYLENRLPSSAANPYLALAGTIAAGIDGLERKLACPPQNDQTAPKIPKTLEDAAAALENDHVLTKALGEDFVSVFLGITKKSLNEKVDKKLEDLSNQRRIYFQHI
;
A
#
# COMPACT_ATOMS: atom_id res chain seq x y z
N LEU A 1 -53.02 21.70 -1.19
CA LEU A 1 -53.70 20.67 -0.37
C LEU A 1 -53.62 19.36 -1.14
N PRO A 2 -53.07 18.27 -0.57
CA PRO A 2 -52.95 17.95 0.86
C PRO A 2 -51.54 18.27 1.41
N ILE A 3 -51.39 19.29 2.26
CA ILE A 3 -51.14 19.23 3.73
C ILE A 3 -50.01 18.27 4.13
N TRP A 4 -48.81 18.82 4.24
CA TRP A 4 -47.78 18.37 5.17
C TRP A 4 -47.69 19.42 6.29
N PRO A 5 -47.88 19.07 7.57
CA PRO A 5 -47.72 20.03 8.65
C PRO A 5 -46.25 20.21 9.01
N THR A 6 -45.78 21.44 8.88
CA THR A 6 -44.60 21.97 9.57
C THR A 6 -44.77 21.83 11.08
N LEU A 7 -43.86 21.10 11.74
CA LEU A 7 -43.65 21.19 13.17
C LEU A 7 -42.22 21.69 13.43
N LYS A 8 -42.11 23.00 13.66
CA LYS A 8 -41.12 23.58 14.56
C LYS A 8 -41.53 23.19 15.98
N ASN A 9 -40.65 22.54 16.74
CA ASN A 9 -40.34 22.92 18.13
C ASN A 9 -39.36 21.94 18.80
N SER A 10 -38.34 22.55 19.41
CA SER A 10 -37.74 22.19 20.70
C SER A 10 -36.97 20.87 20.82
N TYR A 11 -35.66 20.95 20.53
CA TYR A 11 -34.67 20.02 21.09
C TYR A 11 -34.59 20.21 22.61
N TYR A 12 -35.20 19.30 23.36
CA TYR A 12 -34.88 19.12 24.78
C TYR A 12 -33.58 18.31 24.89
N LEU A 13 -32.51 18.94 25.36
CA LEU A 13 -31.33 18.25 25.86
C LEU A 13 -31.72 17.44 27.11
N LEU A 14 -31.81 16.12 26.97
CA LEU A 14 -31.81 15.20 28.11
C LEU A 14 -30.36 14.94 28.52
N LEU A 15 -29.87 15.78 29.43
CA LEU A 15 -28.67 15.53 30.22
C LEU A 15 -28.95 14.37 31.19
N VAL A 16 -28.60 13.14 30.79
CA VAL A 16 -28.55 12.01 31.70
C VAL A 16 -27.21 12.06 32.44
N ARG A 17 -27.27 12.38 33.75
CA ARG A 17 -26.13 12.29 34.67
C ARG A 17 -25.70 10.81 34.83
N PRO A 18 -24.41 10.48 34.82
CA PRO A 18 -23.96 9.14 35.18
C PRO A 18 -24.03 8.98 36.71
N THR A 19 -24.86 8.04 37.16
CA THR A 19 -24.91 7.55 38.54
C THR A 19 -23.68 6.69 38.81
N VAL A 20 -22.87 7.10 39.78
CA VAL A 20 -21.71 6.36 40.26
C VAL A 20 -22.19 5.11 41.01
N TYR A 21 -21.89 3.94 40.48
CA TYR A 21 -21.93 2.69 41.25
C TYR A 21 -20.50 2.27 41.59
N SER A 22 -20.17 2.29 42.88
CA SER A 22 -18.96 1.70 43.42
C SER A 22 -19.11 0.18 43.42
N LEU A 23 -18.21 -0.53 42.75
CA LEU A 23 -17.98 -1.95 42.99
C LEU A 23 -16.53 -2.16 43.44
N ASN A 24 -16.41 -2.76 44.62
CA ASN A 24 -15.18 -3.09 45.30
C ASN A 24 -14.34 -4.12 44.52
N GLN A 25 -13.07 -3.74 44.34
CA GLN A 25 -11.85 -4.54 44.25
C GLN A 25 -11.96 -6.08 44.25
N ARG A 26 -11.47 -6.70 43.16
CA ARG A 26 -10.43 -7.75 43.25
C ARG A 26 -9.38 -7.53 42.18
N SER A 27 -8.14 -7.62 42.64
CA SER A 27 -6.87 -7.39 41.97
C SER A 27 -6.65 -8.26 40.72
N CYS A 28 -6.34 -7.62 39.61
CA CYS A 28 -5.39 -8.12 38.63
C CYS A 28 -4.54 -6.91 38.25
N GLU A 29 -3.26 -6.92 38.61
CA GLU A 29 -2.32 -5.86 38.28
C GLU A 29 -2.16 -5.83 36.76
N THR A 30 -2.95 -4.99 36.09
CA THR A 30 -2.63 -4.50 34.76
C THR A 30 -1.41 -3.61 34.91
N SER A 31 -0.24 -4.21 34.80
CA SER A 31 0.97 -3.44 34.53
C SER A 31 0.71 -2.61 33.27
N VAL A 32 0.68 -1.31 33.47
CA VAL A 32 0.58 -0.32 32.42
C VAL A 32 1.81 -0.53 31.54
N MET A 33 1.63 -1.17 30.38
CA MET A 33 2.60 -1.11 29.29
C MET A 33 2.72 0.35 28.88
N GLY A 34 3.63 1.07 29.54
CA GLY A 34 4.10 2.37 29.11
C GLY A 34 4.56 2.25 27.67
N SER A 35 4.26 3.27 26.88
CA SER A 35 4.62 3.39 25.46
C SER A 35 6.09 3.00 25.25
N LEU A 36 6.33 1.77 24.80
CA LEU A 36 7.64 1.31 24.38
C LEU A 36 8.09 2.23 23.25
N ARG A 37 9.16 2.99 23.49
CA ARG A 37 9.78 3.75 22.41
C ARG A 37 10.52 2.73 21.53
N PRO A 38 10.40 2.81 20.19
CA PRO A 38 11.07 1.92 19.25
C PRO A 38 12.61 1.82 19.38
N THR A 39 13.24 2.59 20.26
CA THR A 39 14.69 2.63 20.47
C THR A 39 15.21 1.71 21.57
N ASP A 40 14.34 1.08 22.37
CA ASP A 40 14.77 0.17 23.44
C ASP A 40 15.03 -1.24 22.84
N LEU A 41 16.18 -1.38 22.17
CA LEU A 41 16.63 -2.59 21.49
C LEU A 41 16.73 -3.83 22.39
N ASP A 42 16.79 -3.63 23.71
CA ASP A 42 16.86 -4.69 24.73
C ASP A 42 15.47 -5.31 25.04
N VAL A 43 14.40 -4.76 24.48
CA VAL A 43 13.02 -5.19 24.77
C VAL A 43 12.62 -6.42 23.97
N TYR A 44 13.22 -6.64 22.81
CA TYR A 44 12.84 -7.72 21.91
C TYR A 44 13.76 -8.93 22.03
N ASP A 45 13.16 -10.09 22.31
CA ASP A 45 13.84 -11.38 22.35
C ASP A 45 14.23 -11.86 20.95
N ALA A 46 13.44 -11.50 19.94
CA ALA A 46 13.70 -11.76 18.53
C ALA A 46 13.21 -10.63 17.63
N ILE A 47 13.84 -10.49 16.47
CA ILE A 47 13.48 -9.51 15.44
C ILE A 47 13.22 -10.25 14.12
N GLN A 48 12.04 -10.04 13.54
CA GLN A 48 11.78 -10.37 12.14
C GLN A 48 12.36 -9.27 11.25
N LEU A 49 13.31 -9.63 10.40
CA LEU A 49 13.76 -8.80 9.30
C LEU A 49 12.89 -9.07 8.07
N SER A 50 12.37 -8.01 7.47
CA SER A 50 11.56 -8.08 6.24
C SER A 50 12.26 -7.34 5.10
N LEU A 51 12.33 -8.00 3.95
CA LEU A 51 12.84 -7.45 2.69
C LEU A 51 11.76 -7.59 1.61
N THR A 52 11.34 -6.49 1.01
CA THR A 52 10.34 -6.52 -0.06
C THR A 52 11.00 -6.68 -1.43
N CYS A 53 10.64 -7.73 -2.16
CA CYS A 53 11.12 -7.94 -3.53
C CYS A 53 10.25 -7.19 -4.56
N LEU A 54 10.66 -7.25 -5.84
CA LEU A 54 10.00 -6.53 -6.94
C LEU A 54 8.53 -6.87 -7.11
N SER A 55 8.13 -8.12 -6.87
CA SER A 55 6.74 -8.56 -6.96
C SER A 55 5.85 -8.10 -5.79
N GLY A 56 6.41 -7.36 -4.81
CA GLY A 56 5.66 -6.90 -3.64
C GLY A 56 5.41 -8.01 -2.63
N VAL A 57 6.26 -9.05 -2.62
CA VAL A 57 6.26 -10.13 -1.63
C VAL A 57 7.42 -9.89 -0.65
N ASP A 58 7.14 -10.03 0.64
CA ASP A 58 8.19 -9.95 1.67
C ASP A 58 8.91 -11.28 1.82
N ARG A 59 10.24 -11.23 1.78
CA ARG A 59 11.13 -12.23 2.35
C ARG A 59 11.36 -11.90 3.80
N LYS A 60 11.31 -12.93 4.66
CA LYS A 60 11.39 -12.76 6.10
C LYS A 60 12.42 -13.71 6.70
N LEU A 61 13.15 -13.22 7.68
CA LEU A 61 14.06 -13.99 8.52
C LEU A 61 13.88 -13.53 9.96
N ILE A 62 13.83 -14.45 10.91
CA ILE A 62 13.84 -14.11 12.33
C ILE A 62 15.24 -14.33 12.88
N ILE A 63 15.77 -13.33 13.59
CA ILE A 63 17.05 -13.42 14.30
C ILE A 63 16.85 -13.16 15.80
N PRO A 64 17.70 -13.72 16.67
CA PRO A 64 17.71 -13.37 18.09
C PRO A 64 17.98 -11.88 18.31
N GLY A 65 17.40 -11.28 19.35
CA GLY A 65 17.60 -9.86 19.70
C GLY A 65 19.08 -9.50 19.89
N GLN A 66 19.86 -10.39 20.51
CA GLN A 66 21.31 -10.21 20.63
C GLN A 66 22.00 -10.09 19.26
N LYS A 67 21.59 -10.91 18.26
CA LYS A 67 22.15 -10.83 16.91
C LYS A 67 21.79 -9.52 16.23
N PHE A 68 20.58 -9.02 16.43
CA PHE A 68 20.15 -7.72 15.92
C PHE A 68 21.01 -6.58 16.47
N GLN A 69 21.36 -6.62 17.77
CA GLN A 69 22.26 -5.64 18.36
C GLN A 69 23.66 -5.66 17.74
N GLU A 70 24.20 -6.85 17.43
CA GLU A 70 25.47 -6.97 16.70
C GLU A 70 25.39 -6.33 15.31
N VAL A 71 24.28 -6.54 14.59
CA VAL A 71 24.05 -5.97 13.26
C VAL A 71 24.02 -4.45 13.32
N LEU A 72 23.28 -3.87 14.27
CA LEU A 72 23.21 -2.41 14.43
C LEU A 72 24.55 -1.77 14.86
N LYS A 73 25.37 -2.50 15.62
CA LYS A 73 26.72 -2.08 16.02
C LYS A 73 27.77 -2.27 14.91
N GLY A 74 27.40 -2.89 13.78
CA GLY A 74 28.33 -3.24 12.70
C GLY A 74 29.32 -4.35 13.07
N THR A 75 29.11 -5.05 14.18
CA THR A 75 29.94 -6.18 14.63
C THR A 75 29.41 -7.53 14.16
N GLY A 76 28.22 -7.55 13.54
CA GLY A 76 27.61 -8.73 12.95
C GLY A 76 26.97 -8.41 11.61
N SER A 77 26.76 -9.45 10.81
CA SER A 77 26.01 -9.38 9.56
C SER A 77 24.89 -10.42 9.54
N VAL A 78 23.90 -10.16 8.70
CA VAL A 78 22.82 -11.07 8.35
C VAL A 78 22.73 -11.06 6.83
N ALA A 79 22.44 -12.22 6.25
CA ALA A 79 22.25 -12.34 4.82
C ALA A 79 20.94 -13.08 4.53
N PHE A 80 20.32 -12.71 3.41
CA PHE A 80 19.24 -13.47 2.82
C PHE A 80 19.82 -14.33 1.69
N GLU A 81 19.35 -15.56 1.61
CA GLU A 81 19.55 -16.41 0.45
C GLU A 81 18.35 -16.22 -0.48
N GLY A 82 18.61 -15.81 -1.71
CA GLY A 82 17.64 -15.75 -2.79
C GLY A 82 17.26 -17.16 -3.22
N SER A 83 16.30 -17.77 -2.54
CA SER A 83 15.83 -19.12 -2.84
C SER A 83 14.89 -19.19 -4.04
N ASP A 84 14.30 -18.06 -4.45
CA ASP A 84 13.50 -17.94 -5.68
C ASP A 84 14.34 -17.32 -6.79
N VAL A 85 14.87 -18.21 -7.63
CA VAL A 85 15.74 -17.90 -8.77
C VAL A 85 15.10 -16.92 -9.78
N GLU A 86 13.80 -16.63 -9.68
CA GLU A 86 13.02 -16.01 -10.73
C GLU A 86 12.82 -14.49 -10.64
N THR A 87 12.82 -13.90 -9.44
CA THR A 87 12.69 -12.43 -9.23
C THR A 87 13.75 -11.85 -8.31
N ASP A 88 14.33 -12.69 -7.45
CA ASP A 88 15.27 -12.29 -6.42
C ASP A 88 16.73 -12.28 -6.93
N SER A 89 17.05 -13.05 -7.96
CA SER A 89 18.41 -13.19 -8.53
C SER A 89 19.01 -11.89 -9.06
N TYR A 90 18.18 -10.88 -9.35
CA TYR A 90 18.62 -9.54 -9.76
C TYR A 90 18.87 -8.61 -8.58
N ILE A 91 18.25 -8.86 -7.43
CA ILE A 91 18.44 -8.09 -6.19
C ILE A 91 19.66 -8.61 -5.42
N PHE A 92 19.89 -9.93 -5.48
CA PHE A 92 21.05 -10.62 -4.89
C PHE A 92 22.24 -10.68 -5.86
N ASP A 93 23.45 -10.92 -5.34
CA ASP A 93 24.61 -11.17 -6.21
C ASP A 93 24.35 -12.46 -7.00
N ALA A 94 24.25 -12.35 -8.33
CA ALA A 94 23.97 -13.45 -9.24
C ALA A 94 24.99 -14.62 -9.11
N ARG A 95 26.16 -14.40 -8.51
CA ARG A 95 27.17 -15.44 -8.28
C ARG A 95 26.96 -16.25 -7.01
N SER A 96 26.39 -15.66 -5.97
CA SER A 96 26.23 -16.32 -4.66
C SER A 96 24.78 -16.60 -4.30
N SER A 97 23.82 -15.92 -4.94
CA SER A 97 22.43 -15.85 -4.52
C SER A 97 22.27 -15.44 -3.05
N VAL A 98 23.28 -14.80 -2.45
CA VAL A 98 23.29 -14.41 -1.03
C VAL A 98 23.65 -12.94 -0.93
N GLY A 99 22.80 -12.16 -0.27
CA GLY A 99 23.00 -10.72 -0.06
C GLY A 99 23.03 -10.38 1.41
N THR A 100 24.10 -9.72 1.86
CA THR A 100 24.11 -9.10 3.20
C THR A 100 23.05 -8.00 3.22
N VAL A 101 22.31 -7.90 4.32
CA VAL A 101 21.28 -6.87 4.47
C VAL A 101 21.70 -5.76 5.42
N ARG A 102 21.23 -4.55 5.10
CA ARG A 102 21.26 -3.38 5.96
C ARG A 102 19.88 -3.20 6.55
N VAL A 103 19.80 -3.17 7.87
CA VAL A 103 18.56 -2.90 8.61
C VAL A 103 18.29 -1.39 8.60
N ASP A 104 17.02 -1.03 8.46
CA ASP A 104 16.54 0.31 8.75
C ASP A 104 16.05 0.40 10.22
N PRO A 105 16.81 1.03 11.12
CA PRO A 105 16.43 1.11 12.53
C PRO A 105 15.19 1.96 12.78
N GLU A 106 14.84 2.90 11.90
CA GLU A 106 13.65 3.75 12.05
C GLU A 106 12.36 2.97 11.78
N SER A 107 12.47 1.81 11.11
CA SER A 107 11.34 0.93 10.83
C SER A 107 11.00 -0.02 11.98
N LEU A 108 11.84 -0.09 13.02
CA LEU A 108 11.70 -1.01 14.15
C LEU A 108 10.36 -0.80 14.87
N ARG A 109 9.62 -1.89 15.09
CA ARG A 109 8.30 -1.87 15.73
C ARG A 109 7.94 -3.21 16.37
N PRO A 110 6.96 -3.27 17.30
CA PRO A 110 6.47 -4.54 17.81
C PRO A 110 5.68 -5.31 16.75
N LEU A 111 5.75 -6.65 16.78
CA LEU A 111 4.94 -7.56 15.96
C LEU A 111 4.03 -8.43 16.84
N PRO A 112 2.89 -7.90 17.31
CA PRO A 112 2.03 -8.56 18.31
C PRO A 112 1.36 -9.85 17.80
N TRP A 113 1.41 -10.14 16.50
CA TRP A 113 0.95 -11.40 15.94
C TRP A 113 2.00 -12.53 16.00
N LEU A 114 3.27 -12.22 16.26
CA LEU A 114 4.35 -13.20 16.42
C LEU A 114 4.80 -13.41 17.86
N THR A 115 4.31 -12.61 18.81
CA THR A 115 4.65 -12.63 20.23
C THR A 115 3.85 -13.73 20.97
N PRO A 116 4.45 -14.89 21.33
CA PRO A 116 3.82 -15.80 22.29
C PRO A 116 3.96 -15.26 23.72
N ASP A 117 3.27 -15.89 24.67
CA ASP A 117 3.26 -15.45 26.07
C ASP A 117 4.68 -15.37 26.65
N GLY A 118 5.04 -14.17 27.14
CA GLY A 118 6.34 -13.91 27.76
C GLY A 118 7.51 -13.75 26.79
N TYR A 119 7.28 -13.65 25.48
CA TYR A 119 8.34 -13.51 24.46
C TYR A 119 8.04 -12.37 23.49
N GLN A 120 8.87 -11.33 23.50
CA GLN A 120 8.65 -10.12 22.71
C GLN A 120 9.31 -10.20 21.33
N VAL A 121 8.50 -10.14 20.29
CA VAL A 121 8.98 -10.12 18.90
C VAL A 121 8.81 -8.73 18.31
N GLY A 122 9.91 -8.17 17.80
CA GLY A 122 9.94 -6.95 17.00
C GLY A 122 10.06 -7.24 15.50
N GLY A 123 9.89 -6.21 14.69
CA GLY A 123 10.01 -6.27 13.23
C GLY A 123 10.80 -5.07 12.74
N ALA A 124 11.69 -5.29 11.77
CA ALA A 124 12.41 -4.22 11.09
C ALA A 124 12.51 -4.51 9.59
N LEU A 125 12.38 -3.45 8.79
CA LEU A 125 12.61 -3.48 7.36
C LEU A 125 14.11 -3.47 7.08
N CYS A 126 14.51 -4.11 5.99
CA CYS A 126 15.89 -4.16 5.56
C CYS A 126 16.02 -4.07 4.04
N GLU A 127 17.23 -3.71 3.61
CA GLU A 127 17.63 -3.61 2.21
C GLU A 127 18.80 -4.56 1.97
N VAL A 128 18.84 -5.20 0.81
CA VAL A 128 20.05 -5.91 0.38
C VAL A 128 21.13 -4.86 0.08
N VAL A 129 22.34 -5.06 0.59
CA VAL A 129 23.48 -4.22 0.23
C VAL A 129 23.84 -4.48 -1.23
N SER A 130 24.14 -3.42 -2.00
CA SER A 130 24.49 -3.58 -3.40
C SER A 130 25.65 -4.57 -3.58
N PRO A 131 25.65 -5.40 -4.65
CA PRO A 131 26.79 -6.25 -4.99
C PRO A 131 28.10 -5.48 -5.18
N SER A 132 28.02 -4.18 -5.48
CA SER A 132 29.17 -3.27 -5.60
C SER A 132 29.73 -2.78 -4.25
N GLY A 133 29.11 -3.16 -3.13
CA GLY A 133 29.43 -2.66 -1.79
C GLY A 133 28.85 -1.27 -1.49
N LYS A 134 28.11 -0.66 -2.43
CA LYS A 134 27.37 0.58 -2.17
C LYS A 134 26.25 0.36 -1.14
N PRO A 135 25.96 1.36 -0.28
CA PRO A 135 24.91 1.24 0.74
C PRO A 135 23.49 1.09 0.21
N GLU A 136 23.23 1.60 -1.00
CA GLU A 136 21.91 1.58 -1.65
C GLU A 136 21.92 0.54 -2.78
N ASN A 137 20.94 -0.35 -2.76
CA ASN A 137 20.70 -1.26 -3.87
C ASN A 137 19.74 -0.60 -4.87
N GLU A 138 20.31 -0.20 -6.00
CA GLU A 138 19.63 0.60 -7.03
C GLU A 138 18.46 -0.15 -7.69
N VAL A 139 18.33 -1.47 -7.49
CA VAL A 139 17.21 -2.28 -8.01
C VAL A 139 16.19 -2.68 -6.94
N SER A 140 16.39 -2.31 -5.66
CA SER A 140 15.43 -2.58 -4.59
C SER A 140 14.25 -1.60 -4.66
N PRO A 141 12.98 -2.07 -4.62
CA PRO A 141 11.79 -1.21 -4.68
C PRO A 141 11.78 -0.08 -3.66
N ARG A 142 12.10 -0.40 -2.40
CA ARG A 142 12.07 0.56 -1.30
C ARG A 142 13.22 1.57 -1.42
N SER A 143 14.41 1.15 -1.87
CA SER A 143 15.51 2.06 -2.21
C SER A 143 15.14 3.03 -3.35
N VAL A 144 14.47 2.55 -4.41
CA VAL A 144 14.00 3.39 -5.52
C VAL A 144 12.99 4.44 -5.03
N ALA A 145 12.06 4.05 -4.15
CA ALA A 145 11.09 4.96 -3.55
C ALA A 145 11.76 6.02 -2.65
N LEU A 146 12.67 5.61 -1.76
CA LEU A 146 13.45 6.52 -0.91
C LEU A 146 14.21 7.55 -1.74
N LYS A 147 14.81 7.14 -2.86
CA LYS A 147 15.48 8.04 -3.79
C LYS A 147 14.55 9.11 -4.36
N GLN A 148 13.31 8.76 -4.72
CA GLN A 148 12.34 9.75 -5.21
C GLN A 148 11.86 10.69 -4.09
N VAL A 149 11.59 10.17 -2.88
CA VAL A 149 11.24 10.99 -1.72
C VAL A 149 12.36 12.01 -1.42
N LYS A 150 13.62 11.56 -1.43
CA LYS A 150 14.79 12.42 -1.24
C LYS A 150 14.90 13.47 -2.35
N ARG A 151 14.72 13.08 -3.62
CA ARG A 151 14.76 14.00 -4.77
C ARG A 151 13.70 15.09 -4.67
N LEU A 152 12.48 14.75 -4.25
CA LEU A 152 11.40 15.71 -4.04
C LEU A 152 11.79 16.76 -2.99
N LYS A 153 12.33 16.30 -1.85
CA LYS A 153 12.78 17.15 -0.75
C LYS A 153 13.94 18.05 -1.14
N GLU A 154 14.98 17.49 -1.77
CA GLU A 154 16.19 18.23 -2.12
C GLU A 154 15.96 19.27 -3.21
N LYS A 155 15.12 18.98 -4.21
CA LYS A 155 14.88 19.89 -5.33
C LYS A 155 13.83 20.96 -5.05
N PHE A 156 12.80 20.63 -4.30
CA PHE A 156 11.63 21.49 -4.13
C PHE A 156 11.36 21.91 -2.68
N GLY A 157 12.07 21.33 -1.70
CA GLY A 157 11.75 21.54 -0.29
C GLY A 157 10.40 20.95 0.11
N LEU A 158 9.92 19.96 -0.64
CA LEU A 158 8.61 19.33 -0.47
C LEU A 158 8.75 17.90 0.04
N THR A 159 7.78 17.46 0.82
CA THR A 159 7.56 16.06 1.16
C THR A 159 6.20 15.63 0.66
N ILE A 160 6.03 14.34 0.39
CA ILE A 160 4.73 13.76 0.07
C ILE A 160 4.09 13.26 1.36
N LYS A 161 2.79 13.47 1.51
CA LYS A 161 1.99 12.72 2.48
C LYS A 161 0.99 11.87 1.73
N SER A 162 0.94 10.59 2.04
CA SER A 162 0.11 9.62 1.35
C SER A 162 -0.63 8.69 2.29
N ALA A 163 -1.84 8.32 1.89
CA ALA A 163 -2.66 7.28 2.47
C ALA A 163 -3.11 6.34 1.37
N ILE A 164 -3.28 5.07 1.69
CA ILE A 164 -3.70 4.06 0.72
C ILE A 164 -5.03 3.49 1.20
N GLU A 165 -5.99 3.42 0.29
CA GLU A 165 -7.21 2.63 0.42
C GLU A 165 -6.89 1.23 -0.11
N ALA A 166 -6.63 0.28 0.79
CA ALA A 166 -6.17 -1.05 0.42
C ALA A 166 -7.34 -2.03 0.48
N GLU A 167 -7.87 -2.38 -0.69
CA GLU A 167 -8.90 -3.42 -0.81
C GLU A 167 -8.25 -4.81 -0.88
N PHE A 168 -8.91 -5.81 -0.30
CA PHE A 168 -8.50 -7.20 -0.33
C PHE A 168 -9.71 -8.12 -0.16
N MET A 169 -9.54 -9.39 -0.52
CA MET A 169 -10.55 -10.41 -0.22
C MET A 169 -10.04 -11.40 0.82
N ILE A 170 -10.95 -11.84 1.68
CA ILE A 170 -10.73 -12.92 2.64
C ILE A 170 -11.47 -14.16 2.13
N TYR A 171 -10.78 -15.29 2.13
CA TYR A 171 -11.31 -16.60 1.78
C TYR A 171 -11.22 -17.55 2.98
N GLU A 172 -12.04 -18.60 2.99
CA GLU A 172 -11.84 -19.77 3.85
C GLU A 172 -10.61 -20.57 3.37
N MET A 173 -10.11 -21.50 4.19
CA MET A 173 -8.90 -22.30 3.87
C MET A 173 -8.98 -23.16 2.61
N ASP A 174 -10.19 -23.41 2.08
CA ASP A 174 -10.34 -24.05 0.77
C ASP A 174 -9.82 -23.17 -0.39
N GLY A 175 -9.52 -21.91 -0.11
CA GLY A 175 -8.96 -20.95 -1.06
C GLY A 175 -9.90 -20.68 -2.23
N THR A 176 -11.20 -20.90 -2.11
CA THR A 176 -12.22 -20.73 -3.16
C THR A 176 -13.52 -20.13 -2.65
N THR A 177 -13.88 -20.39 -1.39
CA THR A 177 -15.06 -19.86 -0.73
C THR A 177 -14.76 -18.49 -0.10
N PRO A 178 -15.40 -17.40 -0.56
CA PRO A 178 -15.23 -16.10 0.07
C PRO A 178 -15.72 -16.12 1.52
N PHE A 179 -15.04 -15.38 2.39
CA PHE A 179 -15.51 -15.14 3.74
C PHE A 179 -16.91 -14.52 3.72
N ASN A 180 -17.79 -14.98 4.60
CA ASN A 180 -19.16 -14.47 4.70
C ASN A 180 -19.97 -14.56 3.37
N ASN A 181 -19.82 -15.66 2.62
CA ASN A 181 -20.48 -15.91 1.32
C ASN A 181 -22.03 -15.92 1.33
N LYS A 182 -22.68 -15.76 2.49
CA LYS A 182 -24.14 -15.79 2.63
C LYS A 182 -24.80 -14.43 2.46
N THR A 183 -24.03 -13.35 2.38
CA THR A 183 -24.55 -11.98 2.31
C THR A 183 -24.02 -11.32 1.05
N GLN A 184 -24.92 -11.02 0.10
CA GLN A 184 -24.58 -10.34 -1.16
C GLN A 184 -24.58 -8.80 -1.01
N GLU A 185 -24.96 -8.28 0.17
CA GLU A 185 -24.96 -6.85 0.52
C GLU A 185 -23.97 -6.61 1.66
N ALA A 186 -22.68 -6.75 1.37
CA ALA A 186 -21.62 -6.62 2.37
C ALA A 186 -21.21 -5.16 2.65
N TYR A 187 -21.48 -4.22 1.74
CA TYR A 187 -20.96 -2.84 1.84
C TYR A 187 -21.37 -2.15 3.15
N GLY A 188 -20.40 -1.85 4.02
CA GLY A 188 -20.61 -1.17 5.29
C GLY A 188 -21.36 -1.97 6.37
N ARG A 189 -21.46 -3.30 6.26
CA ARG A 189 -22.24 -4.17 7.17
C ARG A 189 -21.36 -5.06 8.04
N PHE A 190 -20.59 -4.46 8.94
CA PHE A 190 -19.67 -5.18 9.83
C PHE A 190 -20.37 -6.04 10.91
N ASP A 191 -21.65 -5.80 11.17
CA ASP A 191 -22.50 -6.51 12.13
C ASP A 191 -22.97 -7.89 11.65
N ASN A 192 -22.58 -8.29 10.45
CA ASN A 192 -23.04 -9.51 9.80
C ASN A 192 -21.88 -10.25 9.13
N MET A 193 -20.90 -10.71 9.92
CA MET A 193 -19.69 -11.43 9.49
C MET A 193 -19.73 -12.91 9.88
N ALA A 194 -20.92 -13.51 9.80
CA ALA A 194 -21.16 -14.92 10.10
C ALA A 194 -20.67 -15.36 11.51
N GLY A 195 -20.68 -14.46 12.50
CA GLY A 195 -20.26 -14.76 13.87
C GLY A 195 -18.73 -14.77 14.06
N LYS A 196 -17.97 -14.25 13.09
CA LYS A 196 -16.50 -14.16 13.10
C LYS A 196 -16.00 -12.71 13.26
N GLU A 197 -16.86 -11.78 13.71
CA GLU A 197 -16.55 -10.36 13.92
C GLU A 197 -15.33 -10.17 14.84
N ASP A 198 -15.25 -10.97 15.92
CA ASP A 198 -14.15 -10.93 16.89
C ASP A 198 -12.78 -11.21 16.26
N ASN A 199 -12.71 -12.06 15.23
CA ASN A 199 -11.46 -12.37 14.52
C ASN A 199 -10.96 -11.15 13.74
N LEU A 200 -11.88 -10.39 13.14
CA LEU A 200 -11.55 -9.17 12.41
C LEU A 200 -11.15 -8.06 13.39
N LEU A 201 -11.83 -7.95 14.53
CA LEU A 201 -11.50 -6.98 15.58
C LEU A 201 -10.14 -7.27 16.25
N ASP A 202 -9.82 -8.53 16.55
CA ASP A 202 -8.49 -8.92 17.05
C ASP A 202 -7.40 -8.59 16.02
N THR A 203 -7.69 -8.79 14.74
CA THR A 203 -6.78 -8.42 13.64
C THR A 203 -6.52 -6.92 13.61
N CYS A 204 -7.57 -6.08 13.63
CA CYS A 204 -7.45 -4.62 13.71
C CYS A 204 -6.62 -4.19 14.92
N TYR A 205 -6.96 -4.73 16.10
CA TYR A 205 -6.27 -4.43 17.34
C TYR A 205 -4.78 -4.74 17.26
N ARG A 206 -4.40 -5.89 16.68
CA ARG A 206 -2.98 -6.25 16.50
C ARG A 206 -2.26 -5.36 15.50
N LEU A 207 -2.91 -4.99 14.39
CA LEU A 207 -2.35 -4.04 13.42
C LEU A 207 -2.07 -2.67 14.07
N GLU A 208 -3.00 -2.13 14.85
CA GLU A 208 -2.80 -0.89 15.61
C GLU A 208 -1.70 -1.02 16.65
N LYS A 209 -1.62 -2.16 17.37
CA LYS A 209 -0.55 -2.43 18.33
C LYS A 209 0.83 -2.57 17.69
N ALA A 210 0.91 -2.86 16.40
CA ALA A 210 2.15 -2.80 15.61
C ALA A 210 2.52 -1.36 15.18
N GLY A 211 1.72 -0.36 15.56
CA GLY A 211 1.96 1.05 15.26
C GLY A 211 1.31 1.56 13.98
N LEU A 212 0.49 0.74 13.30
CA LEU A 212 -0.22 1.16 12.09
C LEU A 212 -1.37 2.12 12.43
N GLN A 213 -1.45 3.24 11.71
CA GLN A 213 -2.46 4.28 11.93
C GLN A 213 -3.72 4.01 11.10
N LEU A 214 -4.50 2.99 11.49
CA LEU A 214 -5.76 2.67 10.81
C LEU A 214 -6.81 3.77 11.02
N GLU A 215 -7.57 4.09 9.98
CA GLU A 215 -8.73 5.00 10.05
C GLU A 215 -10.04 4.21 9.96
N THR A 216 -10.15 3.32 8.99
CA THR A 216 -11.32 2.44 8.84
C THR A 216 -10.92 1.02 8.48
N PHE A 217 -11.73 0.07 8.93
CA PHE A 217 -11.80 -1.28 8.38
C PHE A 217 -13.26 -1.51 8.01
N MET A 218 -13.55 -1.69 6.73
CA MET A 218 -14.92 -1.85 6.26
C MET A 218 -15.05 -3.02 5.30
N SER A 219 -16.25 -3.60 5.25
CA SER A 219 -16.62 -4.54 4.19
C SER A 219 -17.04 -3.77 2.95
N GLU A 220 -16.60 -4.29 1.82
CA GLU A 220 -16.78 -3.71 0.49
C GLU A 220 -17.94 -4.37 -0.27
N PHE A 221 -18.07 -4.10 -1.57
CA PHE A 221 -19.18 -4.59 -2.39
C PHE A 221 -19.29 -6.11 -2.50
N ALA A 222 -18.18 -6.83 -2.64
CA ALA A 222 -18.23 -8.28 -2.80
C ALA A 222 -18.25 -9.04 -1.46
N ALA A 223 -18.83 -10.25 -1.48
CA ALA A 223 -18.70 -11.17 -0.36
C ALA A 223 -17.22 -11.44 -0.06
N GLY A 224 -16.83 -11.24 1.20
CA GLY A 224 -15.46 -11.41 1.67
C GLY A 224 -14.50 -10.28 1.25
N GLN A 225 -14.97 -9.23 0.57
CA GLN A 225 -14.15 -8.07 0.23
C GLN A 225 -14.15 -7.06 1.38
N PHE A 226 -12.98 -6.52 1.66
CA PHE A 226 -12.77 -5.54 2.71
C PHE A 226 -11.81 -4.45 2.23
N GLU A 227 -11.91 -3.29 2.85
CA GLU A 227 -10.99 -2.17 2.69
C GLU A 227 -10.44 -1.77 4.06
N ILE A 228 -9.14 -1.54 4.11
CA ILE A 228 -8.49 -0.83 5.23
C ILE A 228 -7.96 0.49 4.70
N THR A 229 -8.28 1.58 5.42
CA THR A 229 -7.73 2.91 5.17
C THR A 229 -6.80 3.34 6.31
N PHE A 230 -5.87 4.23 5.98
CA PHE A 230 -4.84 4.70 6.88
C PHE A 230 -4.87 6.22 7.00
N ARG A 231 -4.37 6.74 8.12
CA ARG A 231 -3.97 8.15 8.19
C ARG A 231 -2.91 8.44 7.14
N PRO A 232 -2.90 9.65 6.55
CA PRO A 232 -1.79 10.05 5.69
C PRO A 232 -0.48 10.06 6.47
N GLU A 233 0.51 9.34 5.96
CA GLU A 233 1.87 9.28 6.50
C GLU A 233 2.85 10.00 5.57
N GLU A 234 3.96 10.48 6.12
CA GLU A 234 4.96 11.25 5.38
C GLU A 234 5.99 10.36 4.69
N GLY A 235 6.39 10.72 3.47
CA GLY A 235 7.48 10.11 2.74
C GLY A 235 7.25 8.63 2.44
N ILE A 236 8.19 7.77 2.88
CA ILE A 236 8.18 6.32 2.62
C ILE A 236 7.17 5.57 3.52
N SER A 237 6.79 6.16 4.66
CA SER A 237 6.13 5.45 5.75
C SER A 237 4.82 4.79 5.32
N SER A 238 4.03 5.44 4.45
CA SER A 238 2.78 4.84 3.97
C SER A 238 3.01 3.53 3.21
N ALA A 239 4.10 3.42 2.45
CA ALA A 239 4.43 2.19 1.73
C ALA A 239 4.94 1.10 2.69
N ASP A 240 5.76 1.47 3.67
CA ASP A 240 6.20 0.57 4.75
C ASP A 240 5.00 -0.01 5.51
N SER A 241 4.06 0.86 5.90
CA SER A 241 2.84 0.50 6.64
C SER A 241 1.96 -0.50 5.89
N ILE A 242 1.87 -0.39 4.56
CA ILE A 242 1.12 -1.38 3.76
C ILE A 242 1.80 -2.74 3.74
N MET A 243 3.12 -2.80 3.56
CA MET A 243 3.81 -4.11 3.56
C MET A 243 3.64 -4.82 4.90
N ILE A 244 3.70 -4.05 5.98
CA ILE A 244 3.52 -4.55 7.35
C ILE A 244 2.07 -4.94 7.61
N MET A 245 1.09 -4.20 7.08
CA MET A 245 -0.31 -4.60 7.12
C MET A 245 -0.55 -5.92 6.36
N LYS A 246 0.03 -6.08 5.15
CA LYS A 246 -0.09 -7.32 4.37
C LYS A 246 0.47 -8.52 5.16
N ASP A 247 1.57 -8.34 5.88
CA ASP A 247 2.13 -9.36 6.78
C ASP A 247 1.19 -9.66 7.96
N GLY A 248 0.79 -8.62 8.71
CA GLY A 248 -0.08 -8.77 9.87
C GLY A 248 -1.41 -9.43 9.55
N LEU A 249 -2.05 -9.04 8.44
CA LEU A 249 -3.29 -9.69 7.99
C LEU A 249 -3.09 -11.17 7.71
N ARG A 250 -2.03 -11.56 6.99
CA ARG A 250 -1.76 -12.97 6.67
C ARG A 250 -1.59 -13.81 7.94
N VAL A 251 -0.82 -13.31 8.91
CA VAL A 251 -0.58 -14.05 10.16
C VAL A 251 -1.82 -14.07 11.06
N CYS A 252 -2.47 -12.91 11.27
CA CYS A 252 -3.65 -12.82 12.13
C CYS A 252 -4.81 -13.64 11.57
N LEU A 253 -5.19 -13.43 10.31
CA LEU A 253 -6.30 -14.15 9.69
C LEU A 253 -5.98 -15.63 9.51
N GLY A 254 -4.72 -15.99 9.26
CA GLY A 254 -4.27 -17.38 9.21
C GLY A 254 -4.52 -18.15 10.50
N LYS A 255 -4.36 -17.52 11.68
CA LYS A 255 -4.72 -18.12 12.98
C LYS A 255 -6.21 -18.43 13.13
N HIS A 256 -7.04 -17.78 12.31
CA HIS A 256 -8.48 -17.99 12.25
C HIS A 256 -8.92 -18.87 11.08
N ASN A 257 -7.98 -19.57 10.41
CA ASN A 257 -8.23 -20.38 9.22
C ASN A 257 -8.82 -19.56 8.07
N LEU A 258 -8.29 -18.36 7.85
CA LEU A 258 -8.71 -17.43 6.80
C LEU A 258 -7.51 -17.01 5.95
N ILE A 259 -7.77 -16.79 4.67
CA ILE A 259 -6.78 -16.46 3.64
C ILE A 259 -7.06 -15.05 3.10
N PRO A 260 -6.26 -14.03 3.47
CA PRO A 260 -6.32 -12.74 2.80
C PRO A 260 -5.56 -12.77 1.47
N THR A 261 -6.17 -12.20 0.43
CA THR A 261 -5.55 -12.03 -0.89
C THR A 261 -5.69 -10.62 -1.42
N PHE A 262 -4.59 -10.10 -1.95
CA PHE A 262 -4.47 -8.79 -2.60
C PHE A 262 -4.44 -8.92 -4.13
N MET A 263 -4.77 -10.11 -4.65
CA MET A 263 -4.98 -10.33 -6.08
C MET A 263 -5.99 -9.32 -6.61
N ALA A 264 -5.72 -8.72 -7.77
CA ALA A 264 -6.54 -7.62 -8.30
C ALA A 264 -7.97 -8.07 -8.64
N CYS A 265 -8.15 -9.23 -9.24
CA CYS A 265 -9.44 -9.87 -9.51
C CYS A 265 -9.36 -11.33 -9.09
N PRO A 266 -9.66 -11.66 -7.82
CA PRO A 266 -9.60 -13.03 -7.36
C PRO A 266 -10.83 -13.84 -7.80
N ASN A 267 -12.00 -13.23 -8.01
CA ASN A 267 -13.23 -13.94 -8.36
C ASN A 267 -13.68 -13.73 -9.82
N GLU A 268 -14.51 -14.65 -10.33
CA GLU A 268 -15.09 -14.58 -11.69
C GLU A 268 -16.25 -13.59 -11.78
N HIS A 269 -16.76 -13.11 -10.64
CA HIS A 269 -17.94 -12.26 -10.56
C HIS A 269 -17.65 -10.76 -10.77
N GLY A 270 -16.43 -10.42 -11.19
CA GLY A 270 -16.05 -9.07 -11.63
C GLY A 270 -15.70 -8.09 -10.52
N HIS A 271 -15.76 -8.47 -9.24
CA HIS A 271 -15.31 -7.58 -8.17
C HIS A 271 -13.79 -7.59 -8.06
N ALA A 272 -13.21 -6.41 -7.97
CA ALA A 272 -11.77 -6.21 -8.03
C ALA A 272 -11.27 -5.44 -6.81
N ASN A 273 -10.03 -5.73 -6.39
CA ASN A 273 -9.34 -5.05 -5.32
C ASN A 273 -8.51 -3.88 -5.87
N GLY A 274 -8.95 -2.67 -5.56
CA GLY A 274 -8.27 -1.40 -5.78
C GLY A 274 -7.26 -1.05 -4.69
N PHE A 275 -6.32 -0.19 -5.06
CA PHE A 275 -5.28 0.34 -4.19
C PHE A 275 -5.18 1.85 -4.39
N HIS A 276 -6.23 2.58 -4.01
CA HIS A 276 -6.27 4.01 -4.33
C HIS A 276 -5.20 4.73 -3.50
N LEU A 277 -4.30 5.42 -4.20
CA LEU A 277 -3.22 6.18 -3.57
C LEU A 277 -3.70 7.63 -3.42
N ASN A 278 -4.04 8.00 -2.20
CA ASN A 278 -4.36 9.36 -1.82
C ASN A 278 -3.06 10.09 -1.47
N HIS A 279 -2.78 11.26 -2.08
CA HIS A 279 -1.57 12.01 -1.77
C HIS A 279 -1.69 13.51 -1.96
N SER A 280 -0.84 14.24 -1.24
CA SER A 280 -0.64 15.69 -1.35
C SER A 280 0.82 16.05 -1.06
N LEU A 281 1.24 17.25 -1.48
CA LEU A 281 2.60 17.75 -1.22
C LEU A 281 2.59 18.76 -0.08
N TRP A 282 3.62 18.70 0.74
CA TRP A 282 3.73 19.50 1.96
C TRP A 282 5.10 20.17 2.02
N SER A 283 5.14 21.44 2.40
CA SER A 283 6.40 22.14 2.65
C SER A 283 6.98 21.81 4.01
N VAL A 284 8.23 22.22 4.23
CA VAL A 284 8.93 22.11 5.53
C VAL A 284 8.18 22.76 6.69
N ASN A 285 7.28 23.70 6.42
CA ASN A 285 6.44 24.36 7.43
C ASN A 285 5.11 23.63 7.67
N ASN A 286 4.96 22.42 7.14
CA ASN A 286 3.75 21.60 7.24
C ASN A 286 2.51 22.29 6.62
N ALA A 287 2.70 23.06 5.55
CA ALA A 287 1.61 23.60 4.74
C ALA A 287 1.35 22.70 3.53
N ASN A 288 0.07 22.46 3.19
CA ASN A 288 -0.31 21.71 2.00
C ASN A 288 -0.14 22.59 0.75
N GLU A 289 0.84 22.25 -0.08
CA GLU A 289 1.24 23.01 -1.26
C GLU A 289 0.34 22.75 -2.48
N PHE A 290 -0.65 21.86 -2.37
CA PHE A 290 -1.71 21.75 -3.37
C PHE A 290 -2.81 22.81 -3.21
N LEU A 291 -2.92 23.43 -2.04
CA LEU A 291 -3.98 24.36 -1.72
C LEU A 291 -3.64 25.79 -2.16
N ASP A 292 -4.53 26.41 -2.94
CA ASP A 292 -4.56 27.86 -3.14
C ASP A 292 -5.97 28.40 -2.92
N LEU A 293 -6.22 29.07 -1.79
CA LEU A 293 -7.55 29.58 -1.43
C LEU A 293 -8.06 30.69 -2.36
N ASN A 294 -7.21 31.26 -3.22
CA ASN A 294 -7.62 32.28 -4.19
C ASN A 294 -8.05 31.69 -5.54
N ASP A 295 -7.75 30.41 -5.78
CA ASP A 295 -8.16 29.70 -6.98
C ASP A 295 -9.61 29.21 -6.86
N ALA A 296 -10.34 29.20 -7.98
CA ALA A 296 -11.77 28.85 -8.01
C ALA A 296 -12.06 27.41 -7.53
N ILE A 297 -11.11 26.50 -7.73
CA ILE A 297 -11.21 25.09 -7.31
C ILE A 297 -10.20 24.77 -6.20
N GLN A 298 -9.65 25.81 -5.57
CA GLN A 298 -8.66 25.76 -4.51
C GLN A 298 -7.33 25.09 -4.89
N LEU A 299 -6.99 25.04 -6.19
CA LEU A 299 -5.86 24.26 -6.70
C LEU A 299 -4.67 25.14 -7.10
N SER A 300 -3.53 24.92 -6.46
CA SER A 300 -2.28 25.66 -6.73
C SER A 300 -1.63 25.28 -8.07
N ASP A 301 -0.72 26.14 -8.55
CA ASP A 301 0.11 25.84 -9.72
C ASP A 301 1.01 24.61 -9.51
N ILE A 302 1.48 24.38 -8.28
CA ILE A 302 2.25 23.18 -7.91
C ILE A 302 1.40 21.93 -8.18
N ALA A 303 0.14 21.92 -7.72
CA ALA A 303 -0.76 20.79 -7.95
C ALA A 303 -1.08 20.61 -9.43
N ARG A 304 -1.30 21.70 -10.19
CA ARG A 304 -1.55 21.65 -11.64
C ARG A 304 -0.38 21.02 -12.39
N HIS A 305 0.84 21.43 -12.11
CA HIS A 305 2.04 20.85 -12.70
C HIS A 305 2.22 19.38 -12.30
N TRP A 306 1.97 19.04 -11.04
CA TRP A 306 2.00 17.66 -10.55
C TRP A 306 0.99 16.76 -11.27
N ILE A 307 -0.27 17.20 -11.40
CA ILE A 307 -1.32 16.51 -12.16
C ILE A 307 -0.88 16.32 -13.62
N ALA A 308 -0.33 17.35 -14.25
CA ALA A 308 0.12 17.29 -15.63
C ALA A 308 1.18 16.19 -15.84
N GLY A 309 2.14 16.08 -14.93
CA GLY A 309 3.15 15.02 -14.94
C GLY A 309 2.53 13.62 -14.79
N LEU A 310 1.64 13.44 -13.80
CA LEU A 310 0.93 12.17 -13.61
C LEU A 310 0.09 11.75 -14.82
N VAL A 311 -0.63 12.70 -15.43
CA VAL A 311 -1.47 12.43 -16.62
C VAL A 311 -0.59 12.07 -17.83
N LEU A 312 0.51 12.80 -18.05
CA LEU A 312 1.43 12.53 -19.16
C LEU A 312 2.01 11.12 -19.06
N HIS A 313 2.44 10.73 -17.87
CA HIS A 313 3.16 9.48 -17.62
C HIS A 313 2.24 8.30 -17.29
N ALA A 314 0.91 8.49 -17.25
CA ALA A 314 -0.04 7.45 -16.88
C ALA A 314 0.10 6.13 -17.66
N PRO A 315 0.39 6.12 -18.98
CA PRO A 315 0.63 4.86 -19.69
C PRO A 315 1.81 4.06 -19.12
N ALA A 316 2.93 4.70 -18.84
CA ALA A 316 4.11 4.05 -18.25
C ALA A 316 3.89 3.67 -16.78
N LEU A 317 3.24 4.52 -16.00
CA LEU A 317 2.87 4.24 -14.61
C LEU A 317 1.98 3.01 -14.47
N THR A 318 1.17 2.71 -15.48
CA THR A 318 0.30 1.53 -15.51
C THR A 318 1.07 0.23 -15.29
N ALA A 319 2.32 0.12 -15.78
CA ALA A 319 3.13 -1.07 -15.55
C ALA A 319 3.47 -1.27 -14.07
N LEU A 320 3.75 -0.18 -13.34
CA LEU A 320 4.08 -0.21 -11.91
C LEU A 320 2.83 -0.41 -11.04
N PHE A 321 1.71 0.20 -11.46
CA PHE A 321 0.44 0.21 -10.74
C PHE A 321 -0.38 -1.06 -10.96
N CYS A 322 -0.19 -1.73 -12.10
CA CYS A 322 -0.88 -2.95 -12.51
C CYS A 322 0.16 -3.98 -13.02
N PRO A 323 1.00 -4.53 -12.13
CA PRO A 323 2.21 -5.28 -12.54
C PRO A 323 1.94 -6.72 -12.97
N THR A 324 0.69 -7.21 -12.89
CA THR A 324 0.35 -8.61 -13.18
C THR A 324 -0.74 -8.71 -14.22
N LEU A 325 -0.78 -9.83 -14.95
CA LEU A 325 -1.83 -10.11 -15.96
C LEU A 325 -3.24 -9.99 -15.38
N ASN A 326 -3.42 -10.44 -14.13
CA ASN A 326 -4.69 -10.35 -13.41
C ASN A 326 -5.17 -8.90 -13.20
N CYS A 327 -4.26 -7.92 -13.11
CA CYS A 327 -4.63 -6.51 -12.98
C CYS A 327 -5.41 -5.99 -14.19
N TYR A 328 -5.16 -6.53 -15.38
CA TYR A 328 -5.82 -6.06 -16.60
C TYR A 328 -7.24 -6.59 -16.75
N ILE A 329 -7.61 -7.63 -15.98
CA ILE A 329 -9.01 -8.03 -15.81
C ILE A 329 -9.77 -6.92 -15.05
N ARG A 330 -9.18 -6.38 -13.98
CA ARG A 330 -9.71 -5.21 -13.26
C ARG A 330 -9.89 -4.01 -14.18
N LEU A 331 -8.91 -3.75 -15.06
CA LEU A 331 -8.97 -2.65 -16.02
C LEU A 331 -10.00 -2.85 -17.14
N ILE A 332 -10.78 -3.94 -17.17
CA ILE A 332 -11.96 -4.07 -18.04
C ILE A 332 -13.18 -3.42 -17.40
N ASP A 333 -13.29 -3.42 -16.06
CA ASP A 333 -14.40 -2.86 -15.29
C ASP A 333 -14.64 -1.36 -15.60
N GLU A 334 -15.90 -0.96 -15.82
CA GLU A 334 -16.30 0.42 -16.10
C GLU A 334 -15.96 1.41 -14.97
N MET A 335 -15.82 0.92 -13.74
CA MET A 335 -15.46 1.70 -12.55
C MET A 335 -13.96 2.02 -12.47
N THR A 336 -13.15 1.51 -13.41
CA THR A 336 -11.71 1.80 -13.51
C THR A 336 -11.40 2.79 -14.63
N PRO A 337 -10.40 3.66 -14.45
CA PRO A 337 -10.08 4.70 -15.44
C PRO A 337 -9.56 4.09 -16.76
N LYS A 338 -10.18 4.47 -17.88
CA LYS A 338 -9.74 4.07 -19.25
C LYS A 338 -8.86 5.10 -19.94
N THR A 339 -8.98 6.34 -19.47
CA THR A 339 -8.24 7.50 -19.96
C THR A 339 -7.64 8.19 -18.74
N ALA A 340 -6.45 8.76 -18.87
CA ALA A 340 -5.75 9.48 -17.81
C ALA A 340 -6.38 10.86 -17.53
N THR A 341 -7.70 10.91 -17.33
CA THR A 341 -8.42 12.15 -17.00
C THR A 341 -8.33 12.46 -15.51
N TRP A 342 -8.51 13.73 -15.18
CA TRP A 342 -8.66 14.17 -13.80
C TRP A 342 -9.87 15.09 -13.67
N ALA A 343 -10.50 15.12 -12.49
CA ALA A 343 -11.56 16.07 -12.16
C ALA A 343 -11.85 16.11 -10.65
N GLU A 344 -12.53 17.18 -10.21
CA GLU A 344 -13.06 17.31 -8.86
C GLU A 344 -14.16 16.27 -8.59
N GLU A 345 -14.02 15.54 -7.48
CA GLU A 345 -15.01 14.60 -6.96
C GLU A 345 -15.53 13.54 -7.96
N ASN A 346 -14.80 13.28 -9.05
CA ASN A 346 -15.19 12.32 -10.08
C ASN A 346 -14.47 10.98 -9.92
N ARG A 347 -15.21 9.97 -9.45
CA ARG A 347 -14.71 8.59 -9.25
C ARG A 347 -14.45 7.81 -10.55
N SER A 348 -14.82 8.30 -11.73
CA SER A 348 -14.47 7.64 -13.00
C SER A 348 -13.12 8.09 -13.57
N CYS A 349 -12.53 9.14 -13.01
CA CYS A 349 -11.26 9.68 -13.45
C CYS A 349 -10.06 8.87 -12.94
N PHE A 350 -8.94 8.99 -13.63
CA PHE A 350 -7.65 8.48 -13.18
C PHE A 350 -7.20 9.17 -11.89
N LEU A 351 -7.29 10.50 -11.87
CA LEU A 351 -7.06 11.31 -10.67
C LEU A 351 -8.36 12.00 -10.25
N ARG A 352 -8.82 11.70 -9.05
CA ARG A 352 -9.92 12.43 -8.43
C ARG A 352 -9.35 13.46 -7.47
N LEU A 353 -9.67 14.73 -7.70
CA LEU A 353 -9.33 15.80 -6.77
C LEU A 353 -10.39 15.83 -5.65
N LYS A 354 -9.94 15.74 -4.40
CA LYS A 354 -10.79 15.75 -3.20
C LYS A 354 -10.50 16.99 -2.38
N THR A 355 -11.56 17.68 -1.96
CA THR A 355 -11.47 18.92 -1.19
C THR A 355 -12.30 18.80 0.07
N GLU A 356 -11.63 18.76 1.23
CA GLU A 356 -12.26 18.57 2.53
C GLU A 356 -11.82 19.64 3.53
N ARG A 357 -12.73 20.51 3.98
CA ARG A 357 -12.55 21.43 5.11
C ARG A 357 -11.17 22.13 5.13
N SER A 358 -10.76 22.68 3.99
CA SER A 358 -9.45 23.36 3.76
C SER A 358 -8.23 22.45 3.60
N ASN A 359 -8.42 21.18 3.28
CA ASN A 359 -7.38 20.26 2.83
C ASN A 359 -7.72 19.75 1.43
N ILE A 360 -6.72 19.62 0.57
CA ILE A 360 -6.89 19.20 -0.82
C ILE A 360 -5.87 18.11 -1.16
N TYR A 361 -6.32 17.04 -1.79
CA TYR A 361 -5.47 15.92 -2.14
C TYR A 361 -5.97 15.21 -3.38
N LEU A 362 -5.09 14.43 -4.01
CA LEU A 362 -5.41 13.63 -5.18
C LEU A 362 -5.60 12.18 -4.76
N GLU A 363 -6.68 11.56 -5.22
CA GLU A 363 -6.91 10.13 -5.17
C GLU A 363 -6.55 9.55 -6.55
N ASN A 364 -5.43 8.84 -6.64
CA ASN A 364 -5.06 8.09 -7.83
C ASN A 364 -5.71 6.70 -7.78
N ARG A 365 -6.63 6.45 -8.72
CA ARG A 365 -7.51 5.27 -8.72
C ARG A 365 -6.98 4.10 -9.55
N LEU A 366 -5.87 4.30 -10.25
CA LEU A 366 -5.31 3.30 -11.15
C LEU A 366 -4.67 2.10 -10.43
N PRO A 367 -3.87 2.26 -9.35
CA PRO A 367 -3.19 1.14 -8.74
C PRO A 367 -4.14 0.04 -8.27
N SER A 368 -3.72 -1.22 -8.49
CA SER A 368 -4.40 -2.40 -7.99
C SER A 368 -3.74 -2.89 -6.70
N SER A 369 -4.43 -3.71 -5.91
CA SER A 369 -3.86 -4.26 -4.66
C SER A 369 -2.63 -5.16 -4.85
N ALA A 370 -2.42 -5.63 -6.08
CA ALA A 370 -1.24 -6.38 -6.49
C ALA A 370 -0.01 -5.48 -6.74
N ALA A 371 -0.17 -4.15 -6.75
CA ALA A 371 0.94 -3.22 -6.89
C ALA A 371 1.92 -3.36 -5.71
N ASN A 372 3.21 -3.19 -6.03
CA ASN A 372 4.22 -2.96 -5.01
C ASN A 372 4.07 -1.51 -4.50
N PRO A 373 3.77 -1.28 -3.21
CA PRO A 373 3.47 0.06 -2.70
C PRO A 373 4.66 1.02 -2.85
N TYR A 374 5.89 0.53 -2.76
CA TYR A 374 7.08 1.35 -3.00
C TYR A 374 7.16 1.83 -4.44
N LEU A 375 6.83 0.97 -5.41
CA LEU A 375 6.86 1.33 -6.83
C LEU A 375 5.69 2.24 -7.20
N ALA A 376 4.53 2.04 -6.59
CA ALA A 376 3.39 2.93 -6.74
C ALA A 376 3.73 4.36 -6.26
N LEU A 377 4.38 4.46 -5.09
CA LEU A 377 4.85 5.72 -4.54
C LEU A 377 5.98 6.33 -5.40
N ALA A 378 7.00 5.54 -5.76
CA ALA A 378 8.14 5.99 -6.54
C ALA A 378 7.71 6.52 -7.92
N GLY A 379 6.86 5.80 -8.64
CA GLY A 379 6.32 6.21 -9.94
C GLY A 379 5.53 7.51 -9.82
N THR A 380 4.64 7.61 -8.82
CA THR A 380 3.85 8.82 -8.56
C THR A 380 4.75 10.04 -8.32
N ILE A 381 5.78 9.89 -7.48
CA ILE A 381 6.71 11.01 -7.22
C ILE A 381 7.55 11.34 -8.45
N ALA A 382 8.06 10.34 -9.17
CA ALA A 382 8.89 10.55 -10.36
C ALA A 382 8.14 11.31 -11.46
N ALA A 383 6.91 10.90 -11.76
CA ALA A 383 6.04 11.56 -12.74
C ALA A 383 5.63 12.96 -12.28
N GLY A 384 5.27 13.12 -11.00
CA GLY A 384 4.92 14.41 -10.43
C GLY A 384 6.09 15.41 -10.47
N ILE A 385 7.32 14.94 -10.19
CA ILE A 385 8.53 15.77 -10.30
C ILE A 385 8.76 16.23 -11.74
N ASP A 386 8.58 15.38 -12.77
CA ASP A 386 8.71 15.84 -14.17
C ASP A 386 7.73 16.98 -14.49
N GLY A 387 6.49 16.84 -14.02
CA GLY A 387 5.48 17.89 -14.09
C GLY A 387 5.95 19.23 -13.52
N LEU A 388 6.56 19.19 -12.34
CA LEU A 388 7.13 20.38 -11.68
C LEU A 388 8.37 20.92 -12.41
N GLU A 389 9.32 20.06 -12.80
CA GLU A 389 10.58 20.45 -13.44
C GLU A 389 10.34 21.12 -14.79
N ARG A 390 9.43 20.56 -15.60
CA ARG A 390 9.12 21.09 -16.94
C ARG A 390 7.96 22.08 -16.94
N LYS A 391 7.37 22.37 -15.78
CA LYS A 391 6.18 23.23 -15.62
C LYS A 391 5.07 22.86 -16.59
N LEU A 392 4.72 21.57 -16.63
CA LEU A 392 3.76 21.06 -17.61
C LEU A 392 2.38 21.70 -17.42
N ALA A 393 1.76 22.08 -18.53
CA ALA A 393 0.41 22.61 -18.54
C ALA A 393 -0.57 21.50 -18.11
N CYS A 394 -1.32 21.76 -17.04
CA CYS A 394 -2.37 20.86 -16.60
C CYS A 394 -3.45 20.75 -17.68
N PRO A 395 -3.82 19.53 -18.12
CA PRO A 395 -4.91 19.37 -19.07
C PRO A 395 -6.23 19.84 -18.44
N PRO A 396 -7.24 20.20 -19.24
CA PRO A 396 -8.58 20.48 -18.74
C PRO A 396 -9.16 19.29 -17.95
N GLN A 397 -10.06 19.55 -17.00
CA GLN A 397 -10.78 18.49 -16.32
C GLN A 397 -11.58 17.63 -17.33
N ASN A 398 -11.65 16.32 -17.10
CA ASN A 398 -12.35 15.35 -17.93
C ASN A 398 -11.91 15.29 -19.41
N ASP A 399 -10.73 15.80 -19.76
CA ASP A 399 -10.23 15.82 -21.13
C ASP A 399 -10.04 14.42 -21.72
N GLN A 400 -10.96 13.99 -22.59
CA GLN A 400 -10.94 12.67 -23.22
C GLN A 400 -9.82 12.48 -24.25
N THR A 401 -9.11 13.56 -24.61
CA THR A 401 -7.91 13.52 -25.45
C THR A 401 -6.63 13.18 -24.66
N ALA A 402 -6.71 13.13 -23.33
CA ALA A 402 -5.61 12.67 -22.48
C ALA A 402 -5.17 11.24 -22.82
N PRO A 403 -3.95 10.83 -22.45
CA PRO A 403 -3.42 9.50 -22.76
C PRO A 403 -4.37 8.37 -22.33
N LYS A 404 -4.42 7.31 -23.15
CA LYS A 404 -5.21 6.11 -22.83
C LYS A 404 -4.43 5.22 -21.87
N ILE A 405 -5.14 4.61 -20.93
CA ILE A 405 -4.57 3.60 -20.04
C ILE A 405 -4.38 2.30 -20.85
N PRO A 406 -3.15 1.72 -20.87
CA PRO A 406 -2.88 0.44 -21.50
C PRO A 406 -3.86 -0.65 -21.05
N LYS A 407 -4.32 -1.45 -22.01
CA LYS A 407 -5.30 -2.53 -21.75
C LYS A 407 -4.64 -3.88 -21.50
N THR A 408 -3.33 -3.97 -21.69
CA THR A 408 -2.55 -5.20 -21.53
C THR A 408 -1.24 -4.91 -20.79
N LEU A 409 -0.68 -5.93 -20.14
CA LEU A 409 0.61 -5.84 -19.45
C LEU A 409 1.74 -5.59 -20.44
N GLU A 410 1.63 -6.17 -21.63
CA GLU A 410 2.50 -5.99 -22.77
C GLU A 410 2.59 -4.51 -23.19
N ASP A 411 1.44 -3.85 -23.38
CA ASP A 411 1.37 -2.43 -23.76
C ASP A 411 1.88 -1.52 -22.64
N ALA A 412 1.57 -1.83 -21.38
CA ALA A 412 2.04 -1.06 -20.24
C ALA A 412 3.57 -1.16 -20.08
N ALA A 413 4.13 -2.36 -20.24
CA ALA A 413 5.57 -2.59 -20.22
C ALA A 413 6.28 -1.83 -21.34
N ALA A 414 5.73 -1.86 -22.56
CA ALA A 414 6.25 -1.08 -23.68
C ALA A 414 6.13 0.43 -23.43
N ALA A 415 5.05 0.89 -22.81
CA ALA A 415 4.91 2.30 -22.44
C ALA A 415 5.98 2.73 -21.43
N LEU A 416 6.28 1.90 -20.41
CA LEU A 416 7.36 2.16 -19.46
C LEU A 416 8.73 2.17 -20.12
N GLU A 417 9.03 1.20 -21.00
CA GLU A 417 10.29 1.10 -21.74
C GLU A 417 10.56 2.34 -22.61
N ASN A 418 9.50 2.92 -23.19
CA ASN A 418 9.58 4.11 -24.05
C ASN A 418 9.51 5.44 -23.27
N ASP A 419 9.19 5.41 -21.98
CA ASP A 419 9.16 6.60 -21.14
C ASP A 419 10.55 6.87 -20.55
N HIS A 420 11.39 7.55 -21.33
CA HIS A 420 12.77 7.85 -20.93
C HIS A 420 12.88 8.73 -19.69
N VAL A 421 11.85 9.53 -19.40
CA VAL A 421 11.82 10.39 -18.20
C VAL A 421 11.67 9.51 -16.96
N LEU A 422 10.65 8.64 -16.95
CA LEU A 422 10.46 7.71 -15.84
C LEU A 422 11.57 6.68 -15.74
N THR A 423 12.04 6.14 -16.86
CA THR A 423 13.14 5.17 -16.90
C THR A 423 14.39 5.74 -16.24
N LYS A 424 14.77 6.98 -16.59
CA LYS A 424 15.91 7.66 -15.97
C LYS A 424 15.66 8.00 -14.50
N ALA A 425 14.44 8.43 -14.15
CA ALA A 425 14.10 8.83 -12.80
C ALA A 425 14.16 7.65 -11.82
N LEU A 426 13.57 6.50 -12.19
CA LEU A 426 13.52 5.28 -11.39
C LEU A 426 14.88 4.55 -11.38
N GLY A 427 15.65 4.68 -12.47
CA GLY A 427 16.95 4.05 -12.65
C GLY A 427 16.89 3.02 -13.79
N GLU A 428 17.80 3.13 -14.74
CA GLU A 428 17.82 2.28 -15.95
C GLU A 428 18.00 0.80 -15.59
N ASP A 429 18.89 0.49 -14.64
CA ASP A 429 19.09 -0.88 -14.16
C ASP A 429 17.83 -1.45 -13.51
N PHE A 430 17.16 -0.66 -12.66
CA PHE A 430 15.90 -1.05 -12.04
C PHE A 430 14.82 -1.34 -13.09
N VAL A 431 14.62 -0.43 -14.04
CA VAL A 431 13.59 -0.59 -15.08
C VAL A 431 13.91 -1.79 -15.98
N SER A 432 15.18 -1.99 -16.33
CA SER A 432 15.61 -3.17 -17.10
C SER A 432 15.27 -4.47 -16.37
N VAL A 433 15.55 -4.55 -15.07
CA VAL A 433 15.21 -5.72 -14.25
C VAL A 433 13.70 -5.91 -14.13
N PHE A 434 12.96 -4.84 -13.83
CA PHE A 434 11.51 -4.86 -13.72
C PHE A 434 10.86 -5.38 -15.02
N LEU A 435 11.23 -4.82 -16.17
CA LEU A 435 10.74 -5.24 -17.47
C LEU A 435 11.18 -6.67 -17.83
N GLY A 436 12.36 -7.11 -17.39
CA GLY A 436 12.82 -8.50 -17.54
C GLY A 436 11.90 -9.49 -16.83
N ILE A 437 11.51 -9.19 -15.59
CA ILE A 437 10.54 -10.00 -14.82
C ILE A 437 9.18 -9.98 -15.50
N THR A 438 8.69 -8.81 -15.91
CA THR A 438 7.42 -8.68 -16.63
C THR A 438 7.40 -9.51 -17.93
N LYS A 439 8.45 -9.40 -18.76
CA LYS A 439 8.60 -10.17 -20.00
C LYS A 439 8.61 -11.68 -19.73
N LYS A 440 9.24 -12.13 -18.64
CA LYS A 440 9.18 -13.54 -18.23
C LYS A 440 7.76 -13.97 -17.87
N SER A 441 7.03 -13.21 -17.05
CA SER A 441 5.62 -13.50 -16.72
C SER A 441 4.72 -13.55 -17.96
N LEU A 442 4.99 -12.70 -18.95
CA LEU A 442 4.31 -12.70 -20.24
C LEU A 442 4.60 -13.97 -21.06
N ASN A 443 5.84 -14.46 -21.06
CA ASN A 443 6.17 -15.73 -21.73
C ASN A 443 5.51 -16.91 -21.03
N GLU A 444 5.47 -16.92 -19.69
CA GLU A 444 4.79 -17.98 -18.93
C GLU A 444 3.27 -18.02 -19.18
N LYS A 445 2.64 -16.90 -19.53
CA LYS A 445 1.25 -16.87 -20.00
C LYS A 445 1.03 -17.80 -21.18
N VAL A 446 1.95 -17.74 -22.14
CA VAL A 446 1.91 -18.54 -23.38
C VAL A 446 2.11 -20.02 -23.05
N ASP A 447 3.03 -20.35 -22.14
CA ASP A 447 3.41 -21.72 -21.84
C ASP A 447 2.49 -22.42 -20.83
N LYS A 448 1.98 -21.71 -19.82
CA LYS A 448 1.25 -22.26 -18.66
C LYS A 448 -0.25 -21.97 -18.65
N LYS A 449 -0.82 -21.37 -19.70
CA LYS A 449 -2.24 -20.96 -19.76
C LYS A 449 -2.65 -20.10 -18.55
N LEU A 450 -1.85 -19.09 -18.21
CA LEU A 450 -2.17 -18.15 -17.12
C LEU A 450 -3.39 -17.26 -17.42
N GLU A 451 -4.08 -17.44 -18.55
CA GLU A 451 -5.40 -16.83 -18.77
C GLU A 451 -6.48 -17.45 -17.87
N ASP A 452 -6.29 -18.70 -17.43
CA ASP A 452 -7.19 -19.38 -16.51
C ASP A 452 -7.02 -18.80 -15.09
N LEU A 453 -8.12 -18.27 -14.54
CA LEU A 453 -8.17 -17.70 -13.20
C LEU A 453 -7.68 -18.70 -12.14
N SER A 454 -7.95 -20.00 -12.30
CA SER A 454 -7.51 -21.03 -11.36
C SER A 454 -5.98 -21.11 -11.27
N ASN A 455 -5.28 -20.96 -12.40
CA ASN A 455 -3.81 -20.92 -12.45
C ASN A 455 -3.25 -19.62 -11.89
N GLN A 456 -3.92 -18.49 -12.13
CA GLN A 456 -3.53 -17.21 -11.52
C GLN A 456 -3.68 -17.26 -9.99
N ARG A 457 -4.80 -17.82 -9.48
CA ARG A 457 -5.06 -17.98 -8.05
C ARG A 457 -3.96 -18.80 -7.36
N ARG A 458 -3.38 -19.81 -8.02
CA ARG A 458 -2.27 -20.58 -7.43
C ARG A 458 -1.12 -19.68 -6.96
N ILE A 459 -0.75 -18.63 -7.71
CA ILE A 459 0.34 -17.72 -7.34
C ILE A 459 0.04 -16.98 -6.02
N TYR A 460 -1.22 -16.58 -5.81
CA TYR A 460 -1.62 -15.79 -4.64
C TYR A 460 -2.03 -16.63 -3.43
N PHE A 461 -2.42 -17.89 -3.65
CA PHE A 461 -2.97 -18.77 -2.61
C PHE A 461 -2.03 -19.92 -2.21
N GLN A 462 -0.97 -20.24 -2.98
CA GLN A 462 -0.02 -21.32 -2.65
C GLN A 462 1.08 -20.94 -1.65
N HIS A 463 1.20 -19.66 -1.30
CA HIS A 463 2.19 -19.16 -0.33
C HIS A 463 1.63 -19.04 1.10
N ILE A 464 0.58 -19.80 1.44
CA ILE A 464 -0.13 -19.73 2.72
C ILE A 464 -0.04 -21.08 3.44
#